data_AF-A0AAD7XSV0-F1
#
_entry.id   AF-A0AAD7XSV0-F1
#
_cell.length_a   1.000
_cell.length_b   1.000
_cell.length_c   1.000
_cell.angle_alpha   90.00
_cell.angle_beta   90.00
_cell.angle_gamma   90.00
#
_symmetry.space_group_name_H-M   'P 1'
#
loop_
_entity.id
_entity.type
_entity.pdbx_description
1 polymer ?
#
loop_
_entity_poly.entity_id
_entity_poly.type
_entity_poly.pdbx_seq_one_letter_code
_entity_poly.pdbx_strand_id
1 'polypeptide(L)'
;MKFGQDLKNNIVPEWEYGYIAYDKLKELIKKISGENVDERESLEEEFFLLLEEELEKVNRFYLDKVTEFDAELTSLDDSKARPRSNSISTVPSLSTQDQMMQLHAKIGQLQAFVWLNTQGFEKIMKKFDKFMGLRHTAAAKTPDFEARLRNEAFKSDRLESCLERFKMMRSRVNQDGGSVEIKLISGSANKPLAEEISARLGVPLSPAKVRRFNDGEVNIQLCDSVRGCSVYIVQPTCPPVNDHLIELLLLVSAARRASASSVTAVVPYYGYARQDRKDRSRVPISAADVARMMEAMGVDRVVCVDLHCAQIQGFFGPRTPVDNLFAAPIAVSFFNMKDLVKPVIVSPDAGGVARAKLFMEGFSRLPDPPEVTLAVILKQRAGAGEVSSMHLVGSVAGCDCIIVDDMIDTAGTLTAAANELKNFGAQRVFAFATHGLFSGPAADRIEACVLEEVVVANTVPLRPEITERTRKIRMLSVGKLVEGAIRGIHSGTSVSALFEANVGGDLIA
;
A
#
# COMPACT_ATOMS: atom_id res chain seq x y z
N MET A 1 2.11 -8.10 14.54
CA MET A 1 3.05 -8.21 13.40
C MET A 1 4.33 -8.89 13.82
N LYS A 2 4.85 -9.82 13.02
CA LYS A 2 6.18 -10.42 13.20
C LYS A 2 7.10 -9.74 12.19
N PHE A 3 7.77 -8.66 12.57
CA PHE A 3 8.65 -7.90 11.67
C PHE A 3 9.65 -8.77 10.89
N GLY A 4 10.14 -9.88 11.45
CA GLY A 4 11.01 -10.82 10.71
C GLY A 4 10.32 -11.52 9.53
N GLN A 5 8.99 -11.72 9.57
CA GLN A 5 8.22 -12.21 8.42
C GLN A 5 7.96 -11.09 7.41
N ASP A 6 7.67 -9.88 7.89
CA ASP A 6 7.46 -8.70 7.04
C ASP A 6 8.76 -8.33 6.29
N LEU A 7 9.93 -8.50 6.94
CA LEU A 7 11.24 -8.33 6.32
C LEU A 7 11.40 -9.34 5.17
N LYS A 8 11.18 -10.64 5.42
CA LYS A 8 11.33 -11.70 4.40
C LYS A 8 10.49 -11.50 3.15
N ASN A 9 9.28 -10.97 3.29
CA ASN A 9 8.38 -10.75 2.15
C ASN A 9 8.78 -9.52 1.30
N ASN A 10 9.62 -8.62 1.82
CA ASN A 10 10.03 -7.38 1.16
C ASN A 10 11.53 -7.35 0.84
N ILE A 11 12.23 -8.48 0.99
CA ILE A 11 13.64 -8.63 0.60
C ILE A 11 13.70 -8.73 -0.92
N VAL A 12 14.56 -7.91 -1.52
CA VAL A 12 15.11 -8.16 -2.86
C VAL A 12 15.96 -9.43 -2.76
N PRO A 13 15.56 -10.57 -3.36
CA PRO A 13 16.18 -11.87 -3.11
C PRO A 13 17.69 -11.88 -3.33
N GLU A 14 18.17 -11.13 -4.33
CA GLU A 14 19.59 -11.01 -4.65
C GLU A 14 20.40 -10.32 -3.55
N TRP A 15 19.74 -9.60 -2.64
CA TRP A 15 20.35 -8.77 -1.60
C TRP A 15 20.13 -9.31 -0.20
N GLU A 16 19.58 -10.52 -0.06
CA GLU A 16 19.24 -11.14 1.23
C GLU A 16 20.39 -11.04 2.25
N TYR A 17 21.63 -11.29 1.80
CA TYR A 17 22.83 -11.24 2.63
C TYR A 17 23.16 -9.85 3.21
N GLY A 18 22.66 -8.79 2.58
CA GLY A 18 22.86 -7.40 3.01
C GLY A 18 21.91 -6.99 4.14
N TYR A 19 20.79 -7.69 4.35
CA TYR A 19 19.81 -7.31 5.37
C TYR A 19 20.23 -7.71 6.78
N ILE A 20 19.73 -6.95 7.76
CA ILE A 20 19.89 -7.20 9.19
C ILE A 20 19.36 -8.60 9.55
N ALA A 21 20.16 -9.36 10.29
CA ALA A 21 19.83 -10.66 10.86
C ALA A 21 18.88 -10.53 12.07
N TYR A 22 17.73 -9.91 11.84
CA TYR A 22 16.77 -9.54 12.87
C TYR A 22 16.33 -10.71 13.76
N ASP A 23 16.14 -11.89 13.18
CA ASP A 23 15.74 -13.08 13.93
C ASP A 23 16.85 -13.59 14.86
N LYS A 24 18.13 -13.53 14.44
CA LYS A 24 19.28 -13.90 15.29
C LYS A 24 19.41 -12.96 16.49
N LEU A 25 19.37 -11.65 16.24
CA LEU A 25 19.41 -10.63 17.31
C LEU A 25 18.24 -10.79 18.28
N LYS A 26 17.05 -11.15 17.76
CA LYS A 26 15.86 -11.40 18.58
C LYS A 26 16.00 -12.67 19.44
N GLU A 27 16.69 -13.70 18.96
CA GLU A 27 16.98 -14.90 19.74
C GLU A 27 17.95 -14.61 20.88
N LEU A 28 18.98 -13.79 20.66
CA LEU A 28 19.89 -13.35 21.72
C LEU A 28 19.14 -12.58 22.82
N ILE A 29 18.26 -11.64 22.47
CA ILE A 29 17.41 -10.93 23.45
C ILE A 29 16.59 -11.90 24.31
N LYS A 30 16.09 -12.99 23.73
CA LYS A 30 15.33 -13.99 24.49
C LYS A 30 16.21 -14.78 25.46
N LYS A 31 17.44 -15.13 25.07
CA LYS A 31 18.39 -15.84 25.92
C LYS A 31 18.79 -14.99 27.13
N ILE A 32 19.11 -13.72 26.91
CA ILE A 32 19.42 -12.72 27.95
C ILE A 32 18.33 -12.67 29.03
N SER A 33 17.06 -12.80 28.63
CA SER A 33 15.92 -12.73 29.55
C SER A 33 15.72 -13.96 30.43
N GLY A 34 16.41 -15.08 30.18
CA GLY A 34 16.16 -16.37 30.81
C GLY A 34 17.24 -16.88 31.78
N GLU A 35 18.36 -16.16 31.94
CA GLU A 35 19.56 -16.65 32.63
C GLU A 35 19.95 -15.84 33.88
N ASN A 36 20.92 -16.36 34.64
CA ASN A 36 21.40 -15.77 35.89
C ASN A 36 22.25 -14.51 35.65
N VAL A 37 22.50 -13.73 36.71
CA VAL A 37 23.14 -12.40 36.63
C VAL A 37 24.52 -12.42 35.94
N ASP A 38 25.35 -13.43 36.21
CA ASP A 38 26.70 -13.51 35.63
C ASP A 38 26.71 -13.91 34.13
N GLU A 39 25.74 -14.70 33.67
CA GLU A 39 25.59 -15.09 32.26
C GLU A 39 24.97 -13.97 31.42
N ARG A 40 24.17 -13.11 32.06
CA ARG A 40 23.47 -12.01 31.43
C ARG A 40 24.40 -10.93 30.87
N GLU A 41 25.44 -10.56 31.61
CA GLU A 41 26.40 -9.52 31.18
C GLU A 41 27.16 -9.95 29.92
N SER A 42 27.62 -11.21 29.88
CA SER A 42 28.26 -11.81 28.71
C SER A 42 27.34 -11.85 27.48
N LEU A 43 26.06 -12.22 27.66
CA LEU A 43 25.09 -12.26 26.56
C LEU A 43 24.67 -10.85 26.08
N GLU A 44 24.67 -9.85 26.96
CA GLU A 44 24.47 -8.45 26.59
C GLU A 44 25.62 -7.95 25.72
N GLU A 45 26.87 -8.26 26.09
CA GLU A 45 28.05 -7.97 25.27
C GLU A 45 27.97 -8.66 23.90
N GLU A 46 27.60 -9.95 23.85
CA GLU A 46 27.41 -10.69 22.60
C GLU A 46 26.34 -10.06 21.71
N PHE A 47 25.23 -9.59 22.30
CA PHE A 47 24.18 -8.91 21.56
C PHE A 47 24.66 -7.61 20.93
N PHE A 48 25.36 -6.75 21.67
CA PHE A 48 25.86 -5.49 21.14
C PHE A 48 26.97 -5.69 20.12
N LEU A 49 27.84 -6.68 20.32
CA LEU A 49 28.84 -7.07 19.33
C LEU A 49 28.16 -7.45 18.00
N LEU A 50 27.17 -8.35 18.04
CA LEU A 50 26.46 -8.76 16.83
C LEU A 50 25.67 -7.61 16.21
N LEU A 51 25.10 -6.72 17.03
CA LEU A 51 24.36 -5.55 16.54
C LEU A 51 25.25 -4.61 15.74
N GLU A 52 26.47 -4.35 16.22
CA GLU A 52 27.47 -3.53 15.55
C GLU A 52 28.01 -4.22 14.28
N GLU A 53 28.32 -5.53 14.34
CA GLU A 53 28.72 -6.31 13.15
C GLU A 53 27.65 -6.26 12.05
N GLU A 54 26.38 -6.38 12.43
CA GLU A 54 25.26 -6.30 11.51
C GLU A 54 25.11 -4.89 10.95
N LEU A 55 25.31 -3.84 11.77
CA LEU A 55 25.27 -2.45 11.30
C LEU A 55 26.37 -2.19 10.28
N GLU A 56 27.60 -2.62 10.55
CA GLU A 56 28.73 -2.53 9.62
C GLU A 56 28.48 -3.32 8.34
N LYS A 57 27.94 -4.53 8.44
CA LYS A 57 27.59 -5.37 7.28
C LYS A 57 26.60 -4.66 6.37
N VAL A 58 25.50 -4.15 6.92
CA VAL A 58 24.45 -3.47 6.15
C VAL A 58 25.02 -2.17 5.56
N ASN A 59 25.83 -1.41 6.31
CA ASN A 59 26.43 -0.18 5.82
C ASN A 59 27.45 -0.42 4.70
N ARG A 60 28.28 -1.46 4.81
CA ARG A 60 29.20 -1.88 3.75
C ARG A 60 28.44 -2.27 2.48
N PHE A 61 27.41 -3.10 2.60
CA PHE A 61 26.57 -3.47 1.46
C PHE A 61 25.95 -2.23 0.80
N TYR A 62 25.43 -1.31 1.60
CA TYR A 62 24.89 -0.05 1.12
C TYR A 62 25.94 0.74 0.31
N LEU A 63 27.14 0.95 0.86
CA LEU A 63 28.21 1.69 0.19
C LEU A 63 28.70 1.01 -1.09
N ASP A 64 28.78 -0.32 -1.10
CA ASP A 64 29.14 -1.11 -2.28
C ASP A 64 28.11 -0.90 -3.39
N LYS A 65 26.82 -0.94 -3.06
CA LYS A 65 25.73 -0.70 -4.04
C LYS A 65 25.69 0.74 -4.53
N VAL A 66 25.91 1.73 -3.66
CA VAL A 66 26.05 3.13 -4.10
C VAL A 66 27.22 3.28 -5.08
N THR A 67 28.34 2.61 -4.82
CA THR A 67 29.53 2.65 -5.69
C THR A 67 29.27 1.94 -7.02
N GLU A 68 28.59 0.78 -7.00
CA GLU A 68 28.14 0.05 -8.20
C GLU A 68 27.25 0.94 -9.08
N PHE A 69 26.27 1.61 -8.48
CA PHE A 69 25.32 2.44 -9.21
C PHE A 69 25.96 3.73 -9.73
N ASP A 70 26.89 4.34 -9.00
CA ASP A 70 27.63 5.50 -9.48
C ASP A 70 28.59 5.14 -10.64
N ALA A 71 29.16 3.93 -10.62
CA ALA A 71 29.94 3.40 -11.74
C ALA A 71 29.06 3.11 -12.97
N GLU A 72 27.88 2.49 -12.78
CA GLU A 72 26.89 2.25 -13.84
C GLU A 72 26.44 3.58 -14.46
N LEU A 73 26.16 4.59 -13.62
CA LEU A 73 25.77 5.93 -14.05
C LEU A 73 26.90 6.63 -14.85
N THR A 74 28.14 6.52 -14.39
CA THR A 74 29.31 7.09 -15.09
C THR A 74 29.53 6.41 -16.43
N SER A 75 29.36 5.07 -16.51
CA SER A 75 29.46 4.33 -17.77
C SER A 75 28.40 4.76 -18.80
N LEU A 76 27.19 5.08 -18.33
CA LEU A 76 26.10 5.55 -19.17
C LEU A 76 26.35 6.97 -19.70
N ASP A 77 26.91 7.86 -18.89
CA ASP A 77 27.31 9.22 -19.28
C ASP A 77 28.44 9.20 -20.32
N ASP A 78 29.49 8.38 -20.10
CA ASP A 78 30.63 8.22 -21.00
C ASP A 78 30.24 7.60 -22.36
N SER A 79 29.28 6.67 -22.36
CA SER A 79 28.79 6.03 -23.59
C SER A 79 28.09 7.02 -24.54
N LYS A 80 27.59 8.14 -24.02
CA LYS A 80 26.95 9.22 -24.80
C LYS A 80 27.95 10.26 -25.30
N ALA A 81 29.09 10.44 -24.62
CA ALA A 81 30.12 11.40 -24.97
C ALA A 81 30.98 10.99 -26.19
N ARG A 82 30.96 9.71 -26.59
CA ARG A 82 31.68 9.21 -27.77
C ARG A 82 30.78 9.23 -29.01
N PRO A 83 31.18 9.86 -30.14
CA PRO A 83 30.41 9.76 -31.39
C PRO A 83 30.36 8.30 -31.86
N ARG A 84 29.17 7.83 -32.26
CA ARG A 84 28.97 6.46 -32.76
C ARG A 84 29.93 6.19 -33.93
N SER A 85 30.93 5.33 -33.72
CA SER A 85 31.60 4.65 -34.82
C SER A 85 30.70 3.52 -35.29
N ASN A 86 30.52 3.41 -36.61
CA ASN A 86 29.73 2.35 -37.22
C ASN A 86 30.44 0.99 -37.04
N SER A 87 30.09 0.27 -35.98
CA SER A 87 30.25 -1.18 -35.92
C SER A 87 28.90 -1.82 -35.59
N ILE A 88 28.44 -2.67 -36.50
CA ILE A 88 27.21 -3.44 -36.34
C ILE A 88 27.53 -4.61 -35.40
N SER A 89 27.10 -4.52 -34.14
CA SER A 89 27.05 -5.67 -33.22
C SER A 89 25.67 -6.30 -33.26
N THR A 90 25.61 -7.62 -33.50
CA THR A 90 24.39 -8.42 -33.70
C THR A 90 23.71 -8.88 -32.40
N VAL A 91 23.84 -8.13 -31.30
CA VAL A 91 23.17 -8.40 -30.02
C VAL A 91 22.20 -7.26 -29.73
N PRO A 92 20.93 -7.51 -29.34
CA PRO A 92 20.03 -6.43 -28.97
C PRO A 92 20.55 -5.77 -27.69
N SER A 93 21.14 -4.59 -27.81
CA SER A 93 21.50 -3.76 -26.67
C SER A 93 20.26 -3.01 -26.19
N LEU A 94 20.01 -3.04 -24.87
CA LEU A 94 18.98 -2.22 -24.22
C LEU A 94 19.19 -0.75 -24.58
N SER A 95 18.10 -0.01 -24.82
CA SER A 95 18.21 1.42 -25.07
C SER A 95 18.79 2.12 -23.83
N THR A 96 19.46 3.26 -24.02
CA THR A 96 19.98 4.06 -22.89
C THR A 96 18.86 4.44 -21.92
N GLN A 97 17.62 4.64 -22.41
CA GLN A 97 16.45 4.88 -21.56
C GLN A 97 16.08 3.65 -20.72
N ASP A 98 16.12 2.45 -21.28
CA ASP A 98 15.85 1.21 -20.54
C ASP A 98 16.92 0.94 -19.48
N GLN A 99 18.19 1.18 -19.81
CA GLN A 99 19.30 1.07 -18.86
C GLN A 99 19.17 2.08 -17.72
N MET A 100 18.74 3.31 -18.01
CA MET A 100 18.44 4.30 -16.97
C MET A 100 17.24 3.92 -16.10
N MET A 101 16.19 3.35 -16.70
CA MET A 101 15.01 2.88 -15.95
C MET A 101 15.39 1.72 -15.01
N GLN A 102 16.23 0.80 -15.47
CA GLN A 102 16.76 -0.30 -14.66
C GLN A 102 17.64 0.22 -13.52
N LEU A 103 18.59 1.12 -13.79
CA LEU A 103 19.42 1.74 -12.76
C LEU A 103 18.57 2.47 -11.71
N HIS A 104 17.52 3.17 -12.14
CA HIS A 104 16.62 3.84 -11.19
C HIS A 104 15.78 2.87 -10.35
N ALA A 105 15.31 1.77 -10.93
CA ALA A 105 14.63 0.71 -10.18
C ALA A 105 15.57 0.11 -9.11
N LYS A 106 16.84 -0.14 -9.46
CA LYS A 106 17.87 -0.59 -8.51
C LYS A 106 18.14 0.44 -7.39
N ILE A 107 18.18 1.73 -7.72
CA ILE A 107 18.31 2.80 -6.71
C ILE A 107 17.08 2.82 -5.78
N GLY A 108 15.87 2.67 -6.31
CA GLY A 108 14.64 2.57 -5.50
C GLY A 108 14.63 1.36 -4.57
N GLN A 109 15.09 0.20 -5.07
CA GLN A 109 15.32 -0.98 -4.25
C GLN A 109 16.30 -0.69 -3.10
N LEU A 110 17.38 0.07 -3.36
CA LEU A 110 18.37 0.43 -2.33
C LEU A 110 17.79 1.38 -1.27
N GLN A 111 16.89 2.29 -1.67
CA GLN A 111 16.15 3.12 -0.72
C GLN A 111 15.23 2.28 0.17
N ALA A 112 14.52 1.31 -0.40
CA ALA A 112 13.69 0.37 0.35
C ALA A 112 14.54 -0.51 1.30
N PHE A 113 15.72 -0.96 0.85
CA PHE A 113 16.70 -1.68 1.65
C PHE A 113 17.15 -0.84 2.87
N VAL A 114 17.52 0.42 2.67
CA VAL A 114 17.94 1.33 3.76
C VAL A 114 16.81 1.51 4.76
N TRP A 115 15.58 1.76 4.28
CA TRP A 115 14.42 1.93 5.14
C TRP A 115 14.11 0.67 5.97
N LEU A 116 14.08 -0.51 5.34
CA LEU A 116 13.82 -1.79 6.00
C LEU A 116 14.85 -2.09 7.09
N ASN A 117 16.13 -1.89 6.81
CA ASN A 117 17.20 -2.09 7.78
C ASN A 117 17.11 -1.10 8.93
N THR A 118 16.89 0.19 8.64
CA THR A 118 16.68 1.23 9.66
C THR A 118 15.54 0.84 10.61
N GLN A 119 14.41 0.42 10.05
CA GLN A 119 13.27 -0.06 10.84
C GLN A 119 13.60 -1.33 11.64
N GLY A 120 14.44 -2.21 11.11
CA GLY A 120 14.91 -3.40 11.82
C GLY A 120 15.77 -3.07 13.03
N PHE A 121 16.74 -2.19 12.86
CA PHE A 121 17.62 -1.70 13.92
C PHE A 121 16.83 -0.94 15.01
N GLU A 122 15.93 -0.03 14.63
CA GLU A 122 15.08 0.66 15.61
C GLU A 122 14.18 -0.31 16.39
N LYS A 123 13.57 -1.29 15.70
CA LYS A 123 12.68 -2.28 16.33
C LYS A 123 13.43 -3.24 17.24
N ILE A 124 14.67 -3.63 16.90
CA ILE A 124 15.44 -4.55 17.73
C ILE A 124 15.92 -3.86 19.00
N MET A 125 16.34 -2.61 18.91
CA MET A 125 16.72 -1.79 20.08
C MET A 125 15.54 -1.49 21.00
N LYS A 126 14.40 -1.08 20.43
CA LYS A 126 13.16 -0.91 21.21
C LYS A 126 12.74 -2.20 21.92
N LYS A 127 13.03 -3.36 21.32
CA LYS A 127 12.77 -4.65 21.93
C LYS A 127 13.76 -4.97 23.05
N PHE A 128 15.05 -4.69 22.87
CA PHE A 128 16.07 -4.84 23.90
C PHE A 128 15.68 -4.04 25.15
N ASP A 129 15.51 -2.72 25.04
CA ASP A 129 15.15 -1.86 26.19
C ASP A 129 13.85 -2.30 26.89
N LYS A 130 12.88 -2.79 26.11
CA LYS A 130 11.63 -3.33 26.67
C LYS A 130 11.86 -4.59 27.48
N PHE A 131 12.65 -5.54 26.97
CA PHE A 131 12.93 -6.80 27.65
C PHE A 131 13.80 -6.60 28.91
N MET A 132 14.68 -5.61 28.88
CA MET A 132 15.54 -5.27 30.02
C MET A 132 14.85 -4.40 31.07
N GLY A 133 13.61 -3.97 30.84
CA GLY A 133 12.89 -3.06 31.75
C GLY A 133 13.44 -1.63 31.77
N LEU A 134 14.27 -1.26 30.80
CA LEU A 134 14.94 0.05 30.72
C LEU A 134 14.07 1.12 30.06
N ARG A 135 12.92 0.74 29.49
CA ARG A 135 12.05 1.65 28.76
C ARG A 135 11.56 2.80 29.64
N HIS A 136 11.67 4.03 29.14
CA HIS A 136 11.36 5.27 29.88
C HIS A 136 12.26 5.55 31.09
N THR A 137 13.41 4.88 31.20
CA THR A 137 14.45 5.18 32.19
C THR A 137 15.59 5.98 31.56
N ALA A 138 16.38 6.67 32.39
CA ALA A 138 17.61 7.34 31.94
C ALA A 138 18.69 6.36 31.43
N ALA A 139 18.53 5.06 31.71
CA ALA A 139 19.43 4.00 31.28
C ALA A 139 19.04 3.36 29.93
N ALA A 140 17.95 3.82 29.29
CA ALA A 140 17.53 3.33 27.98
C ALA A 140 18.61 3.57 26.92
N LYS A 141 18.97 2.52 26.17
CA LYS A 141 20.00 2.59 25.12
C LYS A 141 19.43 2.91 23.74
N THR A 142 18.12 2.77 23.54
CA THR A 142 17.45 3.08 22.26
C THR A 142 17.72 4.51 21.78
N PRO A 143 17.57 5.57 22.59
CA PRO A 143 17.74 6.93 22.08
C PRO A 143 19.17 7.22 21.60
N ASP A 144 20.16 6.68 22.31
CA ASP A 144 21.59 6.82 22.00
C ASP A 144 21.93 6.06 20.70
N PHE A 145 21.50 4.79 20.60
CA PHE A 145 21.70 4.01 19.39
C PHE A 145 20.94 4.60 18.18
N GLU A 146 19.70 5.09 18.34
CA GLU A 146 18.99 5.74 17.25
C GLU A 146 19.67 7.04 16.81
N ALA A 147 20.28 7.80 17.74
CA ALA A 147 21.08 8.96 17.38
C ALA A 147 22.32 8.58 16.57
N ARG A 148 23.03 7.52 16.98
CA ARG A 148 24.17 6.96 16.23
C ARG A 148 23.74 6.44 14.86
N LEU A 149 22.69 5.63 14.79
CA LEU A 149 22.10 5.11 13.55
C LEU A 149 21.75 6.25 12.57
N ARG A 150 21.17 7.34 13.07
CA ARG A 150 20.86 8.53 12.26
C ARG A 150 22.09 9.33 11.83
N ASN A 151 23.19 9.26 12.55
CA ASN A 151 24.38 10.07 12.30
C ASN A 151 25.47 9.33 11.51
N GLU A 152 25.62 8.03 11.71
CA GLU A 152 26.76 7.23 11.24
C GLU A 152 26.37 6.22 10.15
N ALA A 153 25.12 5.76 10.12
CA ALA A 153 24.66 4.73 9.18
C ALA A 153 23.83 5.32 8.04
N PHE A 154 23.98 4.73 6.84
CA PHE A 154 23.19 5.05 5.64
C PHE A 154 23.31 6.48 5.10
N LYS A 155 24.13 7.32 5.71
CA LYS A 155 24.49 8.65 5.19
C LYS A 155 25.68 8.51 4.27
N SER A 156 25.40 8.58 2.98
CA SER A 156 26.43 8.78 1.98
C SER A 156 25.97 9.93 1.12
N ASP A 157 26.70 11.05 1.18
CA ASP A 157 26.57 12.16 0.22
C ASP A 157 26.69 11.62 -1.22
N ARG A 158 27.27 10.43 -1.41
CA ARG A 158 27.35 9.75 -2.70
C ARG A 158 26.01 9.24 -3.22
N LEU A 159 25.06 8.80 -2.37
CA LEU A 159 23.73 8.42 -2.88
C LEU A 159 22.94 9.66 -3.30
N GLU A 160 22.97 10.73 -2.50
CA GLU A 160 22.36 12.01 -2.89
C GLU A 160 23.02 12.57 -4.14
N SER A 161 24.36 12.54 -4.23
CA SER A 161 25.10 12.91 -5.43
C SER A 161 24.77 12.00 -6.62
N CYS A 162 24.64 10.68 -6.42
CA CYS A 162 24.24 9.73 -7.46
C CYS A 162 22.80 10.02 -7.94
N LEU A 163 21.88 10.35 -7.04
CA LEU A 163 20.51 10.76 -7.36
C LEU A 163 20.48 12.09 -8.10
N GLU A 164 21.27 13.08 -7.69
CA GLU A 164 21.39 14.36 -8.38
C GLU A 164 22.04 14.21 -9.77
N ARG A 165 23.10 13.40 -9.89
CA ARG A 165 23.70 13.03 -11.19
C ARG A 165 22.70 12.26 -12.05
N PHE A 166 21.92 11.35 -11.48
CA PHE A 166 20.88 10.64 -12.19
C PHE A 166 19.79 11.60 -12.69
N LYS A 167 19.32 12.52 -11.84
CA LYS A 167 18.35 13.58 -12.22
C LYS A 167 18.90 14.47 -13.33
N MET A 168 20.16 14.89 -13.22
CA MET A 168 20.85 15.69 -14.23
C MET A 168 20.99 14.91 -15.55
N MET A 169 21.44 13.67 -15.52
CA MET A 169 21.56 12.81 -16.70
C MET A 169 20.19 12.54 -17.33
N ARG A 170 19.15 12.27 -16.53
CA ARG A 170 17.77 12.09 -16.99
C ARG A 170 17.23 13.35 -17.67
N SER A 171 17.49 14.52 -17.09
CA SER A 171 17.13 15.81 -17.69
C SER A 171 17.81 16.03 -19.04
N ARG A 172 19.04 15.53 -19.23
CA ARG A 172 19.79 15.60 -20.50
C ARG A 172 19.39 14.51 -21.50
N VAL A 173 18.96 13.34 -21.04
CA VAL A 173 18.48 12.25 -21.91
C VAL A 173 17.08 12.53 -22.44
N ASN A 174 16.25 13.24 -21.68
CA ASN A 174 14.91 13.67 -22.11
C ASN A 174 14.90 14.91 -23.02
N GLN A 175 16.04 15.56 -23.26
CA GLN A 175 16.14 16.60 -24.31
C GLN A 175 16.18 16.02 -25.73
N ASP A 176 16.50 14.72 -25.89
CA ASP A 176 16.58 14.02 -27.18
C ASP A 176 15.56 12.86 -27.33
N GLY A 177 14.60 12.73 -26.41
CA GLY A 177 13.59 11.66 -26.44
C GLY A 177 12.21 12.15 -26.01
N GLY A 178 11.23 12.10 -26.90
CA GLY A 178 9.87 12.63 -26.72
C GLY A 178 8.96 11.91 -25.72
N SER A 179 9.49 11.31 -24.65
CA SER A 179 8.69 10.69 -23.59
C SER A 179 8.44 11.67 -22.43
N VAL A 180 7.16 11.82 -22.06
CA VAL A 180 6.71 12.72 -20.99
C VAL A 180 7.19 12.22 -19.62
N GLU A 181 7.74 13.09 -18.75
CA GLU A 181 8.24 12.67 -17.43
C GLU A 181 7.10 12.37 -16.44
N ILE A 182 7.18 11.27 -15.67
CA ILE A 182 6.28 11.01 -14.53
C ILE A 182 6.70 11.85 -13.31
N LYS A 183 5.73 12.55 -12.70
CA LYS A 183 5.84 13.10 -11.34
C LYS A 183 4.78 12.48 -10.44
N LEU A 184 5.22 11.82 -9.36
CA LEU A 184 4.32 11.23 -8.37
C LEU A 184 4.24 12.15 -7.15
N ILE A 185 3.05 12.61 -6.80
CA ILE A 185 2.79 13.48 -5.65
C ILE A 185 1.86 12.75 -4.70
N SER A 186 2.10 12.88 -3.39
CA SER A 186 1.21 12.38 -2.36
C SER A 186 0.59 13.56 -1.62
N GLY A 187 -0.71 13.48 -1.32
CA GLY A 187 -1.28 14.31 -0.27
C GLY A 187 -1.08 13.70 1.12
N SER A 188 -1.82 14.17 2.09
CA SER A 188 -1.72 13.78 3.50
C SER A 188 -2.49 12.51 3.86
N ALA A 189 -3.44 12.08 3.02
CA ALA A 189 -4.44 11.09 3.42
C ALA A 189 -3.89 9.66 3.55
N ASN A 190 -2.89 9.27 2.75
CA ASN A 190 -2.29 7.94 2.81
C ASN A 190 -0.86 7.93 2.25
N LYS A 191 0.02 8.68 2.90
CA LYS A 191 1.44 8.76 2.53
C LYS A 191 2.15 7.40 2.48
N PRO A 192 1.91 6.44 3.40
CA PRO A 192 2.54 5.12 3.34
C PRO A 192 2.28 4.36 2.03
N LEU A 193 1.03 4.37 1.53
CA LEU A 193 0.72 3.75 0.24
C LEU A 193 1.42 4.48 -0.92
N ALA A 194 1.52 5.80 -0.88
CA ALA A 194 2.21 6.57 -1.92
C ALA A 194 3.72 6.29 -1.94
N GLU A 195 4.35 6.13 -0.77
CA GLU A 195 5.75 5.73 -0.64
C GLU A 195 5.99 4.32 -1.19
N GLU A 196 5.06 3.38 -0.92
CA GLU A 196 5.12 2.04 -1.50
C GLU A 196 5.02 2.06 -3.04
N ILE A 197 4.04 2.80 -3.58
CA ILE A 197 3.87 2.97 -5.04
C ILE A 197 5.13 3.60 -5.64
N SER A 198 5.70 4.61 -4.99
CA SER A 198 6.93 5.30 -5.39
C SER A 198 8.11 4.33 -5.50
N ALA A 199 8.31 3.49 -4.48
CA ALA A 199 9.36 2.48 -4.45
C ALA A 199 9.20 1.44 -5.57
N ARG A 200 7.97 0.95 -5.79
CA ARG A 200 7.68 -0.05 -6.84
C ARG A 200 7.79 0.53 -8.26
N LEU A 201 7.34 1.77 -8.47
CA LEU A 201 7.49 2.44 -9.77
C LEU A 201 8.94 2.71 -10.11
N GLY A 202 9.79 2.87 -9.09
CA GLY A 202 11.06 3.56 -9.26
C GLY A 202 10.77 4.98 -9.73
N VAL A 203 9.98 5.76 -8.99
CA VAL A 203 9.82 7.21 -9.21
C VAL A 203 9.70 7.86 -7.85
N PRO A 204 10.64 8.73 -7.41
CA PRO A 204 10.57 9.33 -6.10
C PRO A 204 9.34 10.22 -5.96
N LEU A 205 8.77 10.28 -4.76
CA LEU A 205 7.73 11.24 -4.44
C LEU A 205 8.28 12.66 -4.63
N SER A 206 7.63 13.40 -5.51
CA SER A 206 7.91 14.82 -5.74
C SER A 206 7.49 15.60 -4.49
N PRO A 207 8.39 16.39 -3.89
CA PRO A 207 8.10 17.13 -2.67
C PRO A 207 6.95 18.11 -2.89
N ALA A 208 5.94 18.03 -2.02
CA ALA A 208 4.86 18.97 -1.93
C ALA A 208 4.67 19.38 -0.47
N LYS A 209 4.56 20.68 -0.21
CA LYS A 209 4.14 21.17 1.10
C LYS A 209 2.62 21.13 1.14
N VAL A 210 2.10 20.26 1.98
CA VAL A 210 0.69 20.12 2.30
C VAL A 210 0.51 20.55 3.74
N ARG A 211 -0.06 21.74 3.95
CA ARG A 211 -0.17 22.38 5.27
C ARG A 211 -1.58 22.89 5.51
N ARG A 212 -1.84 23.27 6.75
CA ARG A 212 -3.03 24.01 7.15
C ARG A 212 -2.64 25.35 7.75
N PHE A 213 -3.39 26.39 7.43
CA PHE A 213 -3.37 27.63 8.19
C PHE A 213 -4.09 27.43 9.54
N ASN A 214 -3.93 28.38 10.46
CA ASN A 214 -4.48 28.27 11.83
C ASN A 214 -6.02 28.22 11.86
N ASP A 215 -6.69 28.72 10.83
CA ASP A 215 -8.14 28.68 10.64
C ASP A 215 -8.63 27.38 9.95
N GLY A 216 -7.72 26.48 9.59
CA GLY A 216 -8.03 25.19 8.97
C GLY A 216 -7.99 25.18 7.45
N GLU A 217 -7.72 26.32 6.79
CA GLU A 217 -7.59 26.39 5.33
C GLU A 217 -6.40 25.55 4.82
N VAL A 218 -6.61 24.84 3.72
CA VAL A 218 -5.57 24.02 3.09
C VAL A 218 -4.60 24.88 2.29
N ASN A 219 -3.30 24.74 2.56
CA ASN A 219 -2.23 25.40 1.82
C ASN A 219 -1.36 24.36 1.09
N ILE A 220 -1.27 24.49 -0.23
CA ILE A 220 -0.52 23.60 -1.11
C ILE A 220 0.59 24.36 -1.83
N GLN A 221 1.80 23.80 -1.83
CA GLN A 221 2.89 24.24 -2.69
C GLN A 221 3.62 23.02 -3.26
N LEU A 222 3.64 22.88 -4.59
CA LEU A 222 4.54 21.94 -5.27
C LEU A 222 5.95 22.53 -5.24
N CYS A 223 6.93 21.76 -4.73
CA CYS A 223 8.31 22.24 -4.62
C CYS A 223 9.10 22.05 -5.92
N ASP A 224 8.77 21.02 -6.69
CA ASP A 224 9.41 20.72 -7.98
C ASP A 224 8.58 21.26 -9.16
N SER A 225 9.27 21.58 -10.26
CA SER A 225 8.59 21.86 -11.52
C SER A 225 7.87 20.62 -12.04
N VAL A 226 6.60 20.79 -12.40
CA VAL A 226 5.77 19.77 -13.06
C VAL A 226 5.43 20.14 -14.51
N ARG A 227 6.06 21.20 -15.04
CA ARG A 227 5.78 21.70 -16.39
C ARG A 227 6.05 20.62 -17.43
N GLY A 228 5.03 20.31 -18.24
CA GLY A 228 5.13 19.32 -19.30
C GLY A 228 5.20 17.87 -18.79
N CYS A 229 5.11 17.62 -17.49
CA CYS A 229 5.14 16.28 -16.90
C CYS A 229 3.73 15.65 -16.86
N SER A 230 3.69 14.32 -16.80
CA SER A 230 2.51 13.54 -16.42
C SER A 230 2.49 13.39 -14.90
N VAL A 231 1.56 14.07 -14.25
CA VAL A 231 1.45 14.14 -12.80
C VAL A 231 0.44 13.10 -12.31
N TYR A 232 0.84 12.31 -11.32
CA TYR A 232 -0.02 11.36 -10.62
C TYR A 232 -0.13 11.78 -9.16
N ILE A 233 -1.34 12.06 -8.68
CA ILE A 233 -1.58 12.50 -7.30
C ILE A 233 -2.23 11.36 -6.53
N VAL A 234 -1.52 10.75 -5.59
CA VAL A 234 -2.03 9.71 -4.69
C VAL A 234 -2.68 10.36 -3.48
N GLN A 235 -4.01 10.34 -3.45
CA GLN A 235 -4.80 10.95 -2.38
C GLN A 235 -6.18 10.27 -2.28
N PRO A 236 -6.36 9.27 -1.41
CA PRO A 236 -7.69 8.80 -1.07
C PRO A 236 -8.49 9.89 -0.36
N THR A 237 -9.81 9.91 -0.53
CA THR A 237 -10.71 10.87 0.12
C THR A 237 -11.37 10.24 1.36
N CYS A 238 -10.55 9.57 2.18
CA CYS A 238 -10.96 8.95 3.44
C CYS A 238 -11.12 10.00 4.57
N PRO A 239 -11.69 9.66 5.74
CA PRO A 239 -11.83 10.60 6.85
C PRO A 239 -10.51 11.26 7.31
N PRO A 240 -10.48 12.59 7.56
CA PRO A 240 -11.56 13.55 7.35
C PRO A 240 -11.82 13.82 5.84
N VAL A 241 -13.03 13.47 5.39
CA VAL A 241 -13.35 13.33 3.95
C VAL A 241 -13.27 14.66 3.20
N ASN A 242 -13.86 15.72 3.76
CA ASN A 242 -13.93 17.04 3.11
C ASN A 242 -12.56 17.67 2.95
N ASP A 243 -11.77 17.56 4.01
CA ASP A 243 -10.40 18.02 4.11
C ASP A 243 -9.52 17.37 3.05
N HIS A 244 -9.52 16.04 2.98
CA HIS A 244 -8.73 15.31 1.98
C HIS A 244 -9.24 15.54 0.55
N LEU A 245 -10.54 15.78 0.37
CA LEU A 245 -11.11 16.18 -0.92
C LEU A 245 -10.62 17.56 -1.36
N ILE A 246 -10.73 18.59 -0.51
CA ILE A 246 -10.23 19.94 -0.83
C ILE A 246 -8.73 19.90 -1.11
N GLU A 247 -7.98 19.11 -0.35
CA GLU A 247 -6.55 18.92 -0.58
C GLU A 247 -6.23 18.32 -1.96
N LEU A 248 -6.96 17.27 -2.37
CA LEU A 248 -6.84 16.70 -3.72
C LEU A 248 -7.13 17.76 -4.79
N LEU A 249 -8.25 18.49 -4.64
CA LEU A 249 -8.66 19.52 -5.60
C LEU A 249 -7.60 20.63 -5.75
N LEU A 250 -6.99 21.05 -4.64
CA LEU A 250 -5.93 22.07 -4.66
C LEU A 250 -4.60 21.54 -5.21
N LEU A 251 -4.24 20.27 -4.95
CA LEU A 251 -3.09 19.63 -5.57
C LEU A 251 -3.24 19.55 -7.10
N VAL A 252 -4.42 19.17 -7.59
CA VAL A 252 -4.74 19.15 -9.03
C VAL A 252 -4.64 20.55 -9.62
N SER A 253 -5.29 21.54 -8.98
CA SER A 253 -5.25 22.95 -9.42
C SER A 253 -3.83 23.49 -9.47
N ALA A 254 -3.00 23.19 -8.45
CA ALA A 254 -1.59 23.60 -8.43
C ALA A 254 -0.79 22.98 -9.59
N ALA A 255 -0.96 21.68 -9.85
CA ALA A 255 -0.30 21.00 -10.96
C ALA A 255 -0.71 21.58 -12.32
N ARG A 256 -2.00 21.84 -12.52
CA ARG A 256 -2.52 22.46 -13.75
C ARG A 256 -1.99 23.86 -13.97
N ARG A 257 -2.02 24.71 -12.95
CA ARG A 257 -1.48 26.08 -13.04
C ARG A 257 0.03 26.11 -13.26
N ALA A 258 0.74 25.07 -12.79
CA ALA A 258 2.15 24.83 -13.07
C ALA A 258 2.42 24.20 -14.45
N SER A 259 1.40 24.12 -15.33
CA SER A 259 1.49 23.64 -16.72
C SER A 259 1.88 22.16 -16.85
N ALA A 260 1.38 21.30 -15.94
CA ALA A 260 1.46 19.86 -16.14
C ALA A 260 0.81 19.45 -17.48
N SER A 261 1.43 18.50 -18.18
CA SER A 261 0.91 17.95 -19.44
C SER A 261 -0.37 17.16 -19.21
N SER A 262 -0.36 16.32 -18.15
CA SER A 262 -1.55 15.62 -17.67
C SER A 262 -1.56 15.52 -16.15
N VAL A 263 -2.76 15.40 -15.57
CA VAL A 263 -2.99 15.21 -14.13
C VAL A 263 -3.94 14.03 -13.92
N THR A 264 -3.39 12.91 -13.44
CA THR A 264 -4.16 11.73 -13.02
C THR A 264 -4.37 11.75 -11.51
N ALA A 265 -5.62 11.72 -11.08
CA ALA A 265 -5.97 11.56 -9.67
C ALA A 265 -6.02 10.08 -9.32
N VAL A 266 -5.07 9.62 -8.50
CA VAL A 266 -5.06 8.27 -7.94
C VAL A 266 -5.76 8.33 -6.59
N VAL A 267 -6.99 7.85 -6.54
CA VAL A 267 -7.92 7.95 -5.40
C VAL A 267 -8.28 6.53 -4.93
N PRO A 268 -7.39 5.83 -4.17
CA PRO A 268 -7.59 4.44 -3.77
C PRO A 268 -8.89 4.18 -3.01
N TYR A 269 -9.40 5.19 -2.28
CA TYR A 269 -10.73 5.18 -1.68
C TYR A 269 -11.48 6.45 -2.11
N TYR A 270 -12.62 6.27 -2.76
CA TYR A 270 -13.50 7.36 -3.20
C TYR A 270 -14.57 7.65 -2.13
N GLY A 271 -14.36 8.71 -1.35
CA GLY A 271 -15.33 9.25 -0.41
C GLY A 271 -16.63 9.68 -1.10
N TYR A 272 -17.73 9.74 -0.35
CA TYR A 272 -19.08 9.98 -0.88
C TYR A 272 -19.65 8.92 -1.83
N ALA A 273 -18.92 7.84 -2.17
CA ALA A 273 -19.36 6.80 -3.10
C ALA A 273 -20.69 6.12 -2.74
N ARG A 274 -21.08 6.09 -1.46
CA ARG A 274 -22.39 5.56 -1.00
C ARG A 274 -23.58 6.46 -1.35
N GLN A 275 -23.34 7.68 -1.79
CA GLN A 275 -24.36 8.67 -2.19
C GLN A 275 -24.36 8.80 -3.73
N ASP A 276 -24.54 7.66 -4.40
CA ASP A 276 -24.49 7.44 -5.85
C ASP A 276 -25.84 7.63 -6.55
N ARG A 277 -26.94 7.72 -5.80
CA ARG A 277 -28.29 7.92 -6.34
C ARG A 277 -29.18 8.60 -5.32
N LYS A 278 -30.34 9.07 -5.79
CA LYS A 278 -31.41 9.54 -4.90
C LYS A 278 -32.14 8.33 -4.32
N ASP A 279 -31.84 7.99 -3.08
CA ASP A 279 -32.55 6.95 -2.32
C ASP A 279 -33.92 7.44 -1.80
N ARG A 280 -34.08 8.75 -1.67
CA ARG A 280 -35.30 9.44 -1.23
C ARG A 280 -35.45 10.80 -1.92
N SER A 281 -36.56 11.49 -1.67
CA SER A 281 -36.77 12.84 -2.20
C SER A 281 -35.81 13.86 -1.57
N ARG A 282 -35.38 14.86 -2.36
CA ARG A 282 -34.58 16.03 -1.93
C ARG A 282 -33.19 15.72 -1.32
N VAL A 283 -32.48 14.73 -1.84
CA VAL A 283 -31.07 14.44 -1.50
C VAL A 283 -30.14 14.72 -2.68
N PRO A 284 -28.85 15.06 -2.44
CA PRO A 284 -27.85 15.19 -3.49
C PRO A 284 -27.42 13.82 -4.05
N ILE A 285 -26.66 13.84 -5.14
CA ILE A 285 -25.90 12.69 -5.62
C ILE A 285 -24.42 13.04 -5.44
N SER A 286 -23.97 13.05 -4.18
CA SER A 286 -22.68 13.61 -3.80
C SER A 286 -21.51 12.94 -4.51
N ALA A 287 -21.59 11.65 -4.84
CA ALA A 287 -20.56 10.98 -5.64
C ALA A 287 -20.39 11.62 -7.03
N ALA A 288 -21.48 12.05 -7.66
CA ALA A 288 -21.46 12.74 -8.94
C ALA A 288 -21.00 14.20 -8.81
N ASP A 289 -21.38 14.87 -7.71
CA ASP A 289 -20.91 16.22 -7.43
C ASP A 289 -19.40 16.25 -7.16
N VAL A 290 -18.84 15.24 -6.47
CA VAL A 290 -17.39 15.06 -6.32
C VAL A 290 -16.70 14.86 -7.67
N ALA A 291 -17.27 14.02 -8.55
CA ALA A 291 -16.70 13.80 -9.88
C ALA A 291 -16.61 15.12 -10.67
N ARG A 292 -17.70 15.91 -10.67
CA ARG A 292 -17.73 17.23 -11.31
C ARG A 292 -16.71 18.21 -10.73
N MET A 293 -16.51 18.21 -9.40
CA MET A 293 -15.49 19.05 -8.78
C MET A 293 -14.09 18.67 -9.23
N MET A 294 -13.78 17.36 -9.30
CA MET A 294 -12.49 16.87 -9.79
C MET A 294 -12.25 17.27 -11.26
N GLU A 295 -13.25 17.10 -12.12
CA GLU A 295 -13.17 17.52 -13.53
C GLU A 295 -13.00 19.04 -13.66
N ALA A 296 -13.74 19.83 -12.87
CA ALA A 296 -13.66 21.28 -12.89
C ALA A 296 -12.29 21.80 -12.43
N MET A 297 -11.59 21.10 -11.54
CA MET A 297 -10.21 21.42 -11.17
C MET A 297 -9.18 21.01 -12.24
N GLY A 298 -9.61 20.23 -13.23
CA GLY A 298 -8.78 19.78 -14.34
C GLY A 298 -8.14 18.43 -14.10
N VAL A 299 -8.81 17.45 -13.52
CA VAL A 299 -8.33 16.06 -13.61
C VAL A 299 -8.49 15.55 -15.05
N ASP A 300 -7.45 14.89 -15.61
CA ASP A 300 -7.52 14.24 -16.94
C ASP A 300 -7.95 12.77 -16.85
N ARG A 301 -7.69 12.11 -15.72
CA ARG A 301 -7.97 10.69 -15.52
C ARG A 301 -8.08 10.39 -14.03
N VAL A 302 -8.90 9.41 -13.68
CA VAL A 302 -9.04 8.94 -12.30
C VAL A 302 -8.67 7.46 -12.22
N VAL A 303 -7.88 7.08 -11.22
CA VAL A 303 -7.64 5.69 -10.85
C VAL A 303 -8.24 5.45 -9.47
N CYS A 304 -9.16 4.49 -9.36
CA CYS A 304 -9.80 4.11 -8.11
C CYS A 304 -9.59 2.62 -7.82
N VAL A 305 -9.84 2.19 -6.59
CA VAL A 305 -9.92 0.77 -6.24
C VAL A 305 -11.31 0.51 -5.68
N ASP A 306 -12.00 -0.49 -6.20
CA ASP A 306 -13.34 -0.97 -5.79
C ASP A 306 -14.35 0.14 -5.47
N LEU A 307 -14.69 0.96 -6.46
CA LEU A 307 -15.82 1.90 -6.34
C LEU A 307 -17.07 1.20 -5.81
N HIS A 308 -17.76 1.84 -4.85
CA HIS A 308 -18.98 1.29 -4.22
C HIS A 308 -20.02 0.83 -5.25
N CYS A 309 -20.12 1.57 -6.35
CA CYS A 309 -20.99 1.28 -7.49
C CYS A 309 -20.21 1.52 -8.79
N ALA A 310 -20.22 0.56 -9.71
CA ALA A 310 -19.46 0.64 -10.96
C ALA A 310 -19.89 1.83 -11.85
N GLN A 311 -21.15 2.26 -11.71
CA GLN A 311 -21.78 3.37 -12.42
C GLN A 311 -21.15 4.73 -12.09
N ILE A 312 -20.41 4.85 -10.97
CA ILE A 312 -19.67 6.07 -10.63
C ILE A 312 -18.68 6.46 -11.74
N GLN A 313 -18.15 5.48 -12.49
CA GLN A 313 -17.33 5.75 -13.67
C GLN A 313 -18.05 6.64 -14.71
N GLY A 314 -19.37 6.50 -14.84
CA GLY A 314 -20.20 7.32 -15.73
C GLY A 314 -20.58 8.70 -15.18
N PHE A 315 -20.17 9.03 -13.95
CA PHE A 315 -20.32 10.40 -13.42
C PHE A 315 -19.23 11.34 -13.93
N PHE A 316 -18.12 10.78 -14.38
CA PHE A 316 -17.08 11.51 -15.09
C PHE A 316 -17.45 11.63 -16.57
N GLY A 317 -17.19 12.79 -17.15
CA GLY A 317 -17.40 13.04 -18.56
C GLY A 317 -16.43 12.25 -19.45
N PRO A 318 -16.69 12.22 -20.77
CA PRO A 318 -15.93 11.40 -21.72
C PRO A 318 -14.45 11.81 -21.87
N ARG A 319 -14.06 12.96 -21.31
CA ARG A 319 -12.67 13.45 -21.31
C ARG A 319 -11.86 12.95 -20.12
N THR A 320 -12.53 12.40 -19.10
CA THR A 320 -11.93 11.97 -17.84
C THR A 320 -12.15 10.47 -17.67
N PRO A 321 -11.41 9.61 -18.37
CA PRO A 321 -11.50 8.17 -18.17
C PRO A 321 -11.24 7.79 -16.71
N VAL A 322 -11.94 6.76 -16.25
CA VAL A 322 -11.84 6.23 -14.90
C VAL A 322 -11.38 4.78 -15.00
N ASP A 323 -10.24 4.47 -14.41
CA ASP A 323 -9.74 3.11 -14.26
C ASP A 323 -10.10 2.62 -12.85
N ASN A 324 -11.15 1.80 -12.75
CA ASN A 324 -11.55 1.17 -11.49
C ASN A 324 -10.87 -0.19 -11.31
N LEU A 325 -9.87 -0.23 -10.44
CA LEU A 325 -9.13 -1.45 -10.09
C LEU A 325 -9.91 -2.29 -9.07
N PHE A 326 -9.60 -3.60 -8.97
CA PHE A 326 -10.28 -4.53 -8.07
C PHE A 326 -9.27 -5.20 -7.15
N ALA A 327 -9.49 -5.13 -5.83
CA ALA A 327 -8.60 -5.75 -4.84
C ALA A 327 -8.93 -7.22 -4.57
N ALA A 328 -10.07 -7.72 -5.06
CA ALA A 328 -10.51 -9.10 -4.88
C ALA A 328 -9.43 -10.16 -5.21
N PRO A 329 -8.67 -10.08 -6.32
CA PRO A 329 -7.62 -11.06 -6.62
C PRO A 329 -6.55 -11.19 -5.53
N ILE A 330 -6.17 -10.07 -4.89
CA ILE A 330 -5.18 -10.04 -3.81
C ILE A 330 -5.69 -10.82 -2.61
N ALA A 331 -6.96 -10.61 -2.25
CA ALA A 331 -7.57 -11.31 -1.13
C ALA A 331 -7.86 -12.78 -1.44
N VAL A 332 -8.29 -13.12 -2.66
CA VAL A 332 -8.45 -14.52 -3.11
C VAL A 332 -7.13 -15.28 -2.95
N SER A 333 -6.02 -14.73 -3.44
CA SER A 333 -4.71 -15.37 -3.26
C SER A 333 -4.30 -15.47 -1.79
N PHE A 334 -4.64 -14.49 -0.95
CA PHE A 334 -4.40 -14.57 0.50
C PHE A 334 -5.19 -15.70 1.16
N PHE A 335 -6.47 -15.84 0.85
CA PHE A 335 -7.32 -16.89 1.40
C PHE A 335 -6.99 -18.28 0.84
N ASN A 336 -6.50 -18.38 -0.40
CA ASN A 336 -6.04 -19.65 -0.96
C ASN A 336 -4.82 -20.22 -0.23
N MET A 337 -3.99 -19.37 0.39
CA MET A 337 -2.87 -19.82 1.22
C MET A 337 -3.31 -20.28 2.62
N LYS A 338 -4.60 -20.17 2.97
CA LYS A 338 -5.14 -20.67 4.23
C LYS A 338 -5.68 -22.08 4.04
N ASP A 339 -5.54 -22.88 5.09
CA ASP A 339 -6.17 -24.20 5.20
C ASP A 339 -7.67 -24.03 5.49
N LEU A 340 -8.45 -23.71 4.45
CA LEU A 340 -9.90 -23.51 4.52
C LEU A 340 -10.64 -24.83 4.30
N VAL A 341 -11.69 -25.06 5.10
CA VAL A 341 -12.56 -26.22 5.04
C VAL A 341 -13.85 -25.83 4.33
N LYS A 342 -14.08 -26.40 3.14
CA LYS A 342 -15.29 -26.18 2.31
C LYS A 342 -15.67 -24.69 2.24
N PRO A 343 -14.80 -23.82 1.71
CA PRO A 343 -14.99 -22.39 1.76
C PRO A 343 -16.32 -21.95 1.13
N VAL A 344 -17.04 -21.06 1.81
CA VAL A 344 -18.28 -20.44 1.34
C VAL A 344 -18.10 -18.94 1.31
N ILE A 345 -18.27 -18.33 0.15
CA ILE A 345 -18.29 -16.87 0.03
C ILE A 345 -19.68 -16.38 0.42
N VAL A 346 -19.74 -15.41 1.33
CA VAL A 346 -21.00 -14.90 1.86
C VAL A 346 -21.17 -13.44 1.47
N SER A 347 -22.31 -13.13 0.87
CA SER A 347 -22.75 -11.74 0.74
C SER A 347 -23.58 -11.33 1.97
N PRO A 348 -23.21 -10.24 2.68
CA PRO A 348 -23.91 -9.82 3.90
C PRO A 348 -25.29 -9.18 3.62
N ASP A 349 -25.57 -8.83 2.37
CA ASP A 349 -26.86 -8.33 1.91
C ASP A 349 -27.10 -8.62 0.42
N ALA A 350 -28.29 -8.30 -0.08
CA ALA A 350 -28.63 -8.52 -1.49
C ALA A 350 -27.85 -7.63 -2.47
N GLY A 351 -27.34 -6.48 -2.04
CA GLY A 351 -26.59 -5.54 -2.88
C GLY A 351 -25.18 -6.04 -3.19
N GLY A 352 -24.56 -6.78 -2.27
CA GLY A 352 -23.22 -7.33 -2.41
C GLY A 352 -23.11 -8.63 -3.22
N VAL A 353 -24.22 -9.20 -3.71
CA VAL A 353 -24.22 -10.56 -4.31
C VAL A 353 -23.33 -10.65 -5.54
N ALA A 354 -23.37 -9.65 -6.42
CA ALA A 354 -22.52 -9.61 -7.60
C ALA A 354 -21.03 -9.60 -7.23
N ARG A 355 -20.66 -8.89 -6.16
CA ARG A 355 -19.28 -8.82 -5.65
C ARG A 355 -18.84 -10.15 -5.04
N ALA A 356 -19.69 -10.76 -4.22
CA ALA A 356 -19.42 -12.07 -3.64
C ALA A 356 -19.26 -13.14 -4.74
N LYS A 357 -20.07 -13.08 -5.80
CA LYS A 357 -19.93 -13.94 -6.97
C LYS A 357 -18.59 -13.74 -7.69
N LEU A 358 -18.19 -12.50 -7.95
CA LEU A 358 -16.89 -12.21 -8.59
C LEU A 358 -15.71 -12.69 -7.73
N PHE A 359 -15.82 -12.57 -6.41
CA PHE A 359 -14.82 -13.09 -5.47
C PHE A 359 -14.72 -14.62 -5.52
N MET A 360 -15.87 -15.30 -5.56
CA MET A 360 -15.95 -16.75 -5.75
C MET A 360 -15.34 -17.19 -7.09
N GLU A 361 -15.69 -16.51 -8.19
CA GLU A 361 -15.09 -16.78 -9.52
C GLU A 361 -13.57 -16.57 -9.52
N GLY A 362 -13.06 -15.68 -8.68
CA GLY A 362 -11.62 -15.50 -8.47
C GLY A 362 -10.93 -16.78 -8.00
N PHE A 363 -11.54 -17.54 -7.07
CA PHE A 363 -11.00 -18.83 -6.65
C PHE A 363 -10.96 -19.84 -7.79
N SER A 364 -12.01 -19.89 -8.62
CA SER A 364 -12.10 -20.82 -9.76
C SER A 364 -11.04 -20.60 -10.83
N ARG A 365 -10.36 -19.44 -10.83
CA ARG A 365 -9.30 -19.12 -11.78
C ARG A 365 -7.90 -19.45 -11.28
N LEU A 366 -7.77 -19.96 -10.06
CA LEU A 366 -6.49 -20.40 -9.51
C LEU A 366 -6.05 -21.72 -10.18
N PRO A 367 -4.74 -22.04 -10.18
CA PRO A 367 -4.24 -23.27 -10.80
C PRO A 367 -4.79 -24.57 -10.19
N ASP A 368 -5.05 -24.57 -8.88
CA ASP A 368 -5.65 -25.69 -8.14
C ASP A 368 -6.81 -25.13 -7.29
N PRO A 369 -7.98 -24.90 -7.91
CA PRO A 369 -9.06 -24.17 -7.28
C PRO A 369 -9.80 -25.06 -6.27
N PRO A 370 -9.99 -24.62 -5.02
CA PRO A 370 -10.87 -25.33 -4.10
C PRO A 370 -12.32 -25.27 -4.58
N GLU A 371 -13.14 -26.25 -4.18
CA GLU A 371 -14.59 -26.14 -4.36
C GLU A 371 -15.13 -25.04 -3.43
N VAL A 372 -15.63 -23.96 -4.04
CA VAL A 372 -16.16 -22.80 -3.33
C VAL A 372 -17.63 -22.63 -3.69
N THR A 373 -18.47 -22.37 -2.70
CA THR A 373 -19.90 -22.08 -2.90
C THR A 373 -20.25 -20.66 -2.46
N LEU A 374 -21.46 -20.21 -2.82
CA LEU A 374 -21.97 -18.88 -2.50
C LEU A 374 -23.16 -18.99 -1.54
N ALA A 375 -23.19 -18.14 -0.52
CA ALA A 375 -24.35 -17.91 0.32
C ALA A 375 -24.68 -16.42 0.42
N VAL A 376 -25.95 -16.11 0.70
CA VAL A 376 -26.44 -14.73 0.80
C VAL A 376 -27.29 -14.58 2.05
N ILE A 377 -27.01 -13.53 2.82
CA ILE A 377 -27.85 -13.13 3.95
C ILE A 377 -28.88 -12.11 3.45
N LEU A 378 -30.15 -12.43 3.61
CA LEU A 378 -31.27 -11.56 3.29
C LEU A 378 -31.82 -10.97 4.58
N LYS A 379 -31.57 -9.68 4.79
CA LYS A 379 -32.12 -8.96 5.94
C LYS A 379 -33.55 -8.52 5.67
N GLN A 380 -34.50 -9.07 6.42
CA GLN A 380 -35.87 -8.58 6.43
C GLN A 380 -35.95 -7.45 7.47
N ARG A 381 -36.12 -6.20 7.00
CA ARG A 381 -36.29 -5.06 7.90
C ARG A 381 -37.69 -5.14 8.51
N ALA A 382 -37.75 -5.33 9.82
CA ALA A 382 -39.01 -5.30 10.54
C ALA A 382 -39.47 -3.84 10.76
N GLY A 383 -40.77 -3.66 11.06
CA GLY A 383 -41.36 -2.34 11.30
C GLY A 383 -40.84 -1.70 12.61
N ALA A 384 -41.32 -0.49 12.91
CA ALA A 384 -41.01 0.16 14.17
C ALA A 384 -41.51 -0.69 15.36
N GLY A 385 -40.59 -1.20 16.17
CA GLY A 385 -40.88 -2.02 17.36
C GLY A 385 -40.63 -3.53 17.20
N GLU A 386 -40.23 -4.00 16.01
CA GLU A 386 -39.95 -5.42 15.76
C GLU A 386 -38.46 -5.70 15.51
N VAL A 387 -38.01 -6.92 15.83
CA VAL A 387 -36.63 -7.37 15.59
C VAL A 387 -36.49 -7.80 14.13
N SER A 388 -35.52 -7.22 13.41
CA SER A 388 -35.22 -7.64 12.04
C SER A 388 -34.74 -9.09 11.99
N SER A 389 -35.34 -9.94 11.15
CA SER A 389 -34.87 -11.30 10.91
C SER A 389 -33.85 -11.36 9.77
N MET A 390 -32.95 -12.33 9.82
CA MET A 390 -32.00 -12.64 8.76
C MET A 390 -32.29 -14.05 8.22
N HIS A 391 -32.45 -14.17 6.90
CA HIS A 391 -32.59 -15.45 6.22
C HIS A 391 -31.31 -15.77 5.46
N LEU A 392 -30.85 -17.02 5.56
CA LEU A 392 -29.70 -17.50 4.81
C LEU A 392 -30.16 -18.28 3.57
N VAL A 393 -29.66 -17.88 2.40
CA VAL A 393 -29.78 -18.65 1.16
C VAL A 393 -28.41 -19.29 0.89
N GLY A 394 -28.36 -20.62 0.87
CA GLY A 394 -27.12 -21.41 0.79
C GLY A 394 -26.88 -22.24 2.05
N SER A 395 -25.88 -23.12 2.03
CA SER A 395 -25.50 -23.96 3.19
C SER A 395 -24.14 -23.54 3.72
N VAL A 396 -24.04 -23.34 5.04
CA VAL A 396 -22.81 -22.92 5.72
C VAL A 396 -22.41 -23.85 6.87
N ALA A 397 -23.20 -24.89 7.13
CA ALA A 397 -22.98 -25.80 8.25
C ALA A 397 -21.69 -26.62 8.07
N GLY A 398 -20.76 -26.48 9.01
CA GLY A 398 -19.45 -27.14 8.97
C GLY A 398 -18.49 -26.55 7.93
N CYS A 399 -18.77 -25.35 7.41
CA CYS A 399 -17.96 -24.68 6.40
C CYS A 399 -17.24 -23.45 6.96
N ASP A 400 -16.10 -23.08 6.38
CA ASP A 400 -15.48 -21.78 6.62
C ASP A 400 -16.12 -20.72 5.72
N CYS A 401 -16.66 -19.68 6.35
CA CYS A 401 -17.35 -18.61 5.64
C CYS A 401 -16.44 -17.39 5.47
N ILE A 402 -16.44 -16.78 4.28
CA ILE A 402 -15.76 -15.51 4.00
C ILE A 402 -16.82 -14.48 3.62
N ILE A 403 -17.12 -13.56 4.52
CA ILE A 403 -18.02 -12.43 4.23
C ILE A 403 -17.29 -11.45 3.33
N VAL A 404 -17.85 -11.10 2.17
CA VAL A 404 -17.24 -10.18 1.21
C VAL A 404 -18.09 -8.93 1.04
N ASP A 405 -17.49 -7.77 1.28
CA ASP A 405 -18.10 -6.46 1.07
C ASP A 405 -17.12 -5.47 0.42
N ASP A 406 -17.55 -4.29 -0.03
CA ASP A 406 -16.60 -3.27 -0.53
C ASP A 406 -15.91 -2.52 0.60
N MET A 407 -16.61 -2.28 1.71
CA MET A 407 -16.06 -1.49 2.81
C MET A 407 -16.66 -1.81 4.18
N ILE A 408 -15.85 -1.65 5.23
CA ILE A 408 -16.27 -1.81 6.62
C ILE A 408 -16.20 -0.46 7.33
N ASP A 409 -17.35 0.06 7.75
CA ASP A 409 -17.47 1.34 8.44
C ASP A 409 -17.64 1.16 9.95
N THR A 410 -18.86 1.05 10.47
CA THR A 410 -19.08 0.84 11.91
C THR A 410 -19.05 -0.65 12.31
N ALA A 411 -18.70 -1.55 11.39
CA ALA A 411 -18.72 -3.02 11.50
C ALA A 411 -20.06 -3.67 11.92
N GLY A 412 -21.16 -2.92 12.06
CA GLY A 412 -22.41 -3.45 12.62
C GLY A 412 -23.06 -4.55 11.77
N THR A 413 -23.20 -4.32 10.47
CA THR A 413 -23.71 -5.33 9.52
C THR A 413 -22.81 -6.55 9.49
N LEU A 414 -21.48 -6.33 9.44
CA LEU A 414 -20.48 -7.39 9.39
C LEU A 414 -20.57 -8.32 10.62
N THR A 415 -20.57 -7.75 11.83
CA THR A 415 -20.58 -8.57 13.05
C THR A 415 -21.92 -9.27 13.25
N ALA A 416 -23.03 -8.66 12.84
CA ALA A 416 -24.33 -9.31 12.86
C ALA A 416 -24.38 -10.51 11.90
N ALA A 417 -23.91 -10.32 10.66
CA ALA A 417 -23.77 -11.40 9.68
C ALA A 417 -22.87 -12.54 10.18
N ALA A 418 -21.73 -12.22 10.79
CA ALA A 418 -20.81 -13.22 11.31
C ALA A 418 -21.41 -14.07 12.45
N ASN A 419 -22.14 -13.43 13.37
CA ASN A 419 -22.84 -14.14 14.44
C ASN A 419 -23.96 -15.02 13.90
N GLU A 420 -24.73 -14.55 12.91
CA GLU A 420 -25.77 -15.37 12.26
C GLU A 420 -25.17 -16.58 11.53
N LEU A 421 -24.06 -16.41 10.81
CA LEU A 421 -23.38 -17.55 10.18
C LEU A 421 -22.96 -18.61 11.19
N LYS A 422 -22.50 -18.20 12.37
CA LYS A 422 -22.22 -19.12 13.48
C LYS A 422 -23.48 -19.84 13.97
N ASN A 423 -24.61 -19.15 14.09
CA ASN A 423 -25.90 -19.75 14.46
C ASN A 423 -26.36 -20.79 13.42
N PHE A 424 -26.08 -20.56 12.13
CA PHE A 424 -26.32 -21.51 11.04
C PHE A 424 -25.28 -22.64 10.94
N GLY A 425 -24.32 -22.70 11.88
CA GLY A 425 -23.36 -23.80 11.99
C GLY A 425 -22.03 -23.60 11.26
N ALA A 426 -21.67 -22.37 10.87
CA ALA A 426 -20.36 -22.10 10.26
C ALA A 426 -19.20 -22.50 11.18
N GLN A 427 -18.18 -23.14 10.61
CA GLN A 427 -17.01 -23.60 11.36
C GLN A 427 -16.12 -22.44 11.79
N ARG A 428 -15.70 -21.58 10.85
CA ARG A 428 -15.01 -20.31 11.11
C ARG A 428 -15.61 -19.22 10.24
N VAL A 429 -15.50 -17.97 10.68
CA VAL A 429 -15.98 -16.83 9.91
C VAL A 429 -14.86 -15.82 9.73
N PHE A 430 -14.56 -15.55 8.47
CA PHE A 430 -13.62 -14.53 8.02
C PHE A 430 -14.38 -13.41 7.32
N ALA A 431 -13.72 -12.28 7.13
CA ALA A 431 -14.24 -11.19 6.34
C ALA A 431 -13.18 -10.61 5.42
N PHE A 432 -13.61 -10.16 4.24
CA PHE A 432 -12.85 -9.32 3.35
C PHE A 432 -13.64 -8.08 2.96
N ALA A 433 -13.00 -6.91 3.04
CA ALA A 433 -13.48 -5.72 2.38
C ALA A 433 -12.33 -4.87 1.87
N THR A 434 -12.47 -4.25 0.70
CA THR A 434 -11.39 -3.43 0.15
C THR A 434 -11.07 -2.24 1.05
N HIS A 435 -12.08 -1.55 1.58
CA HIS A 435 -11.88 -0.34 2.37
C HIS A 435 -12.22 -0.52 3.85
N GLY A 436 -11.21 -0.50 4.71
CA GLY A 436 -11.38 -0.52 6.17
C GLY A 436 -11.46 0.89 6.77
N LEU A 437 -12.67 1.46 6.90
CA LEU A 437 -12.87 2.79 7.52
C LEU A 437 -12.87 2.70 9.05
N PHE A 438 -13.51 1.66 9.59
CA PHE A 438 -13.57 1.33 11.02
C PHE A 438 -13.97 2.51 11.93
N SER A 439 -15.03 3.24 11.59
CA SER A 439 -15.49 4.38 12.37
C SER A 439 -16.22 3.97 13.66
N GLY A 440 -16.21 4.87 14.65
CA GLY A 440 -16.92 4.69 15.92
C GLY A 440 -16.59 3.34 16.61
N PRO A 441 -17.60 2.50 16.92
CA PRO A 441 -17.43 1.29 17.72
C PRO A 441 -16.88 0.09 16.92
N ALA A 442 -16.37 0.28 15.70
CA ALA A 442 -16.02 -0.81 14.79
C ALA A 442 -14.97 -1.77 15.39
N ALA A 443 -13.90 -1.23 15.97
CA ALA A 443 -12.83 -2.05 16.53
C ALA A 443 -13.32 -2.92 17.70
N ASP A 444 -14.09 -2.32 18.63
CA ASP A 444 -14.64 -3.02 19.79
C ASP A 444 -15.64 -4.11 19.36
N ARG A 445 -16.46 -3.83 18.34
CA ARG A 445 -17.38 -4.81 17.75
C ARG A 445 -16.65 -5.98 17.12
N ILE A 446 -15.60 -5.72 16.35
CA ILE A 446 -14.80 -6.77 15.70
C ILE A 446 -14.11 -7.64 16.75
N GLU A 447 -13.52 -7.03 17.78
CA GLU A 447 -12.85 -7.77 18.84
C GLU A 447 -13.81 -8.71 19.58
N ALA A 448 -14.99 -8.22 19.96
CA ALA A 448 -16.01 -9.01 20.66
C ALA A 448 -16.74 -10.04 19.78
N CYS A 449 -16.61 -9.96 18.46
CA CYS A 449 -17.34 -10.82 17.51
C CYS A 449 -16.63 -12.17 17.28
N VAL A 450 -17.38 -13.17 16.81
CA VAL A 450 -16.92 -14.52 16.43
C VAL A 450 -16.00 -14.57 15.19
N LEU A 451 -15.65 -13.43 14.63
CA LEU A 451 -14.75 -13.33 13.48
C LEU A 451 -13.34 -13.80 13.85
N GLU A 452 -12.72 -14.60 12.98
CA GLU A 452 -11.34 -15.04 13.15
C GLU A 452 -10.33 -14.05 12.60
N GLU A 453 -10.62 -13.50 11.42
CA GLU A 453 -9.78 -12.48 10.79
C GLU A 453 -10.62 -11.59 9.86
N VAL A 454 -10.37 -10.29 9.91
CA VAL A 454 -10.95 -9.26 9.05
C VAL A 454 -9.84 -8.73 8.16
N VAL A 455 -9.91 -9.06 6.87
CA VAL A 455 -8.91 -8.69 5.88
C VAL A 455 -9.37 -7.44 5.14
N VAL A 456 -8.52 -6.43 5.06
CA VAL A 456 -8.76 -5.21 4.28
C VAL A 456 -7.59 -4.83 3.41
N ALA A 457 -7.79 -4.01 2.38
CA ALA A 457 -6.68 -3.43 1.63
C ALA A 457 -6.17 -2.12 2.27
N ASN A 458 -4.92 -1.75 2.01
CA ASN A 458 -4.31 -0.49 2.48
C ASN A 458 -4.76 0.77 1.71
N THR A 459 -5.95 0.73 1.09
CA THR A 459 -6.57 1.87 0.39
C THR A 459 -6.90 3.03 1.34
N VAL A 460 -7.18 2.72 2.60
CA VAL A 460 -7.35 3.64 3.72
C VAL A 460 -6.31 3.29 4.79
N PRO A 461 -5.58 4.26 5.36
CA PRO A 461 -4.61 3.96 6.41
C PRO A 461 -5.34 3.50 7.68
N LEU A 462 -4.78 2.48 8.34
CA LEU A 462 -5.26 2.06 9.65
C LEU A 462 -4.82 3.07 10.70
N ARG A 463 -5.80 3.62 11.43
CA ARG A 463 -5.53 4.49 12.55
C ARG A 463 -4.97 3.68 13.74
N PRO A 464 -3.96 4.16 14.48
CA PRO A 464 -3.32 3.41 15.56
C PRO A 464 -4.32 2.82 16.58
N GLU A 465 -5.37 3.58 16.91
CA GLU A 465 -6.38 3.20 17.90
C GLU A 465 -7.14 1.93 17.50
N ILE A 466 -7.26 1.66 16.19
CA ILE A 466 -7.89 0.44 15.68
C ILE A 466 -6.98 -0.76 15.95
N THR A 467 -5.69 -0.64 15.63
CA THR A 467 -4.71 -1.73 15.81
C THR A 467 -4.39 -2.02 17.27
N GLU A 468 -4.58 -1.05 18.16
CA GLU A 468 -4.45 -1.24 19.61
C GLU A 468 -5.65 -2.00 20.21
N ARG A 469 -6.85 -1.77 19.67
CA ARG A 469 -8.11 -2.36 20.18
C ARG A 469 -8.39 -3.76 19.67
N THR A 470 -7.96 -4.08 18.44
CA THR A 470 -8.18 -5.42 17.89
C THR A 470 -6.98 -5.96 17.12
N ARG A 471 -6.70 -7.25 17.31
CA ARG A 471 -5.66 -7.98 16.57
C ARG A 471 -6.22 -8.78 15.40
N LYS A 472 -7.54 -8.78 15.22
CA LYS A 472 -8.24 -9.54 14.17
C LYS A 472 -8.14 -8.89 12.79
N ILE A 473 -7.71 -7.63 12.71
CA ILE A 473 -7.60 -6.92 11.44
C ILE A 473 -6.25 -7.18 10.79
N ARG A 474 -6.28 -7.62 9.53
CA ARG A 474 -5.12 -7.75 8.66
C ARG A 474 -5.27 -6.82 7.46
N MET A 475 -4.20 -6.12 7.14
CA MET A 475 -4.12 -5.27 5.96
C MET A 475 -3.28 -5.94 4.87
N LEU A 476 -3.78 -5.96 3.63
CA LEU A 476 -3.07 -6.36 2.42
C LEU A 476 -2.74 -5.12 1.60
N SER A 477 -1.64 -5.15 0.86
CA SER A 477 -1.28 -4.02 0.01
C SER A 477 -1.96 -4.06 -1.35
N VAL A 478 -2.38 -2.89 -1.86
CA VAL A 478 -2.72 -2.66 -3.28
C VAL A 478 -1.61 -1.91 -4.03
N GLY A 479 -0.45 -1.67 -3.40
CA GLY A 479 0.62 -0.85 -3.97
C GLY A 479 1.09 -1.35 -5.34
N LYS A 480 1.28 -2.66 -5.52
CA LYS A 480 1.64 -3.26 -6.81
C LYS A 480 0.53 -3.13 -7.86
N LEU A 481 -0.73 -3.27 -7.45
CA LEU A 481 -1.88 -3.10 -8.34
C LEU A 481 -1.97 -1.67 -8.87
N VAL A 482 -1.82 -0.69 -7.97
CA VAL A 482 -1.86 0.75 -8.33
C VAL A 482 -0.63 1.15 -9.13
N GLU A 483 0.56 0.64 -8.77
CA GLU A 483 1.79 0.83 -9.53
C GLU A 483 1.67 0.32 -10.97
N GLY A 484 1.20 -0.90 -11.16
CA GLY A 484 0.97 -1.48 -12.49
C GLY A 484 -0.01 -0.65 -13.32
N ALA A 485 -1.05 -0.09 -12.68
CA ALA A 485 -1.99 0.79 -13.37
C ALA A 485 -1.33 2.11 -13.80
N ILE A 486 -0.56 2.76 -12.92
CA ILE A 486 0.17 3.99 -13.25
C ILE A 486 1.15 3.74 -14.39
N ARG A 487 1.92 2.64 -14.31
CA ARG A 487 2.86 2.23 -15.36
C ARG A 487 2.13 2.04 -16.68
N GLY A 488 1.05 1.26 -16.68
CA GLY A 488 0.28 0.95 -17.88
C GLY A 488 -0.34 2.19 -18.54
N ILE A 489 -0.92 3.08 -17.73
CA ILE A 489 -1.45 4.38 -18.21
C ILE A 489 -0.33 5.21 -18.84
N HIS A 490 0.84 5.26 -18.21
CA HIS A 490 1.95 6.07 -18.69
C HIS A 490 2.55 5.52 -20.00
N SER A 491 2.72 4.20 -20.10
CA SER A 491 3.28 3.54 -21.28
C SER A 491 2.27 3.31 -22.40
N GLY A 492 0.98 3.61 -22.17
CA GLY A 492 -0.09 3.33 -23.13
C GLY A 492 -0.39 1.84 -23.31
N THR A 493 0.01 0.99 -22.36
CA THR A 493 -0.27 -0.45 -22.39
C THR A 493 -1.60 -0.75 -21.70
N SER A 494 -2.17 -1.92 -22.00
CA SER A 494 -3.47 -2.32 -21.43
C SER A 494 -3.41 -2.41 -19.90
N VAL A 495 -4.19 -1.56 -19.22
CA VAL A 495 -4.45 -1.68 -17.78
C VAL A 495 -5.29 -2.94 -17.50
N SER A 496 -6.08 -3.40 -18.47
CA SER A 496 -6.94 -4.58 -18.34
C SER A 496 -6.16 -5.88 -18.10
N ALA A 497 -4.89 -5.93 -18.51
CA ALA A 497 -4.01 -7.08 -18.25
C ALA A 497 -3.76 -7.33 -16.76
N LEU A 498 -3.93 -6.30 -15.90
CA LEU A 498 -3.82 -6.43 -14.44
C LEU A 498 -4.96 -7.27 -13.83
N PHE A 499 -6.00 -7.56 -14.60
CA PHE A 499 -7.17 -8.33 -14.16
C PHE A 499 -7.16 -9.79 -14.65
N GLU A 500 -6.12 -10.21 -15.39
CA GLU A 500 -5.96 -11.60 -15.84
C GLU A 500 -5.39 -12.47 -14.70
N ALA A 501 -5.94 -13.66 -14.51
CA ALA A 501 -5.99 -14.35 -13.22
C ALA A 501 -4.68 -14.94 -12.67
N ASN A 502 -3.57 -14.85 -13.42
CA ASN A 502 -2.27 -15.36 -12.98
C ASN A 502 -1.50 -14.41 -12.05
N VAL A 503 -2.00 -13.20 -11.81
CA VAL A 503 -1.24 -12.16 -11.08
C VAL A 503 -1.57 -12.11 -9.58
N GLY A 504 -2.54 -12.87 -9.05
CA GLY A 504 -2.93 -12.75 -7.64
C GLY A 504 -1.80 -13.06 -6.64
N GLY A 505 -1.00 -14.10 -6.91
CA GLY A 505 0.19 -14.42 -6.13
C GLY A 505 1.29 -13.38 -6.29
N ASP A 506 1.48 -12.87 -7.51
CA ASP A 506 2.42 -11.78 -7.78
C ASP A 506 1.97 -10.48 -7.12
N LEU A 507 0.68 -10.16 -7.05
CA LEU A 507 0.18 -8.92 -6.43
C LEU A 507 0.34 -8.91 -4.91
N ILE A 508 0.47 -10.08 -4.28
CA ILE A 508 0.78 -10.20 -2.84
C ILE A 508 2.27 -9.95 -2.55
N ALA A 509 3.15 -10.20 -3.52
CA ALA A 509 4.59 -9.92 -3.47
C ALA A 509 4.90 -8.46 -3.87
#